data_AF-A0A5J4E9E2-F1
#
_entry.id   AF-A0A5J4E9E2-F1
#
_cell.length_a   1.000
_cell.length_b   1.000
_cell.length_c   1.000
_cell.angle_alpha   90.00
_cell.angle_beta   90.00
_cell.angle_gamma   90.00
#
_symmetry.space_group_name_H-M   'P 1'
#
loop_
_entity.id
_entity.type
_entity.pdbx_description
1 polymer ?
#
loop_
_entity_poly.entity_id
_entity_poly.type
_entity_poly.pdbx_seq_one_letter_code
_entity_poly.pdbx_strand_id
1 'polypeptide(L)' 'MHVSALPVDYYEHDPTHHTLTGEKKRLEFRLSDPLQVRVSHVDMDKRKIDFELAGDPPPRKSRMQKRGRKR' A
#
# COMPACT_ATOMS: atom_id res chain seq x y z
N MET A 1 -3.85 -2.70 8.66
CA MET A 1 -2.63 -1.97 8.26
C MET A 1 -2.82 -0.54 8.68
N HIS A 2 -2.11 -0.11 9.74
CA HIS A 2 -2.15 1.28 10.17
C HIS A 2 -1.15 2.09 9.34
N VAL A 3 -1.48 3.37 9.07
CA VAL A 3 -0.58 4.29 8.36
C VAL A 3 0.77 4.45 9.07
N SER A 4 0.80 4.24 10.39
CA SER A 4 2.02 4.23 11.21
C SER A 4 2.97 3.06 10.90
N ALA A 5 2.48 2.00 10.27
CA ALA A 5 3.31 0.88 9.82
C ALA A 5 3.94 1.13 8.44
N LEU A 6 3.63 2.27 7.80
CA LEU A 6 4.27 2.69 6.56
C LEU A 6 5.59 3.42 6.85
N PRO A 7 6.55 3.40 5.91
CA PRO A 7 7.78 4.18 6.05
C PRO A 7 7.45 5.66 6.27
N VAL A 8 8.21 6.32 7.16
CA VAL A 8 8.04 7.75 7.47
C VAL A 8 8.03 8.59 6.20
N ASP A 9 6.85 9.12 5.88
CA ASP A 9 6.56 10.03 4.77
C ASP A 9 5.22 10.74 5.07
N TYR A 10 4.93 11.81 4.34
CA TYR A 10 3.60 12.42 4.35
C TYR A 10 2.73 11.71 3.33
N TYR A 11 1.64 11.08 3.77
CA TYR A 11 0.71 10.35 2.89
C TYR A 11 -0.58 11.12 2.71
N GLU A 12 -0.93 11.41 1.46
CA GLU A 12 -2.24 11.93 1.08
C GLU A 12 -3.20 10.75 0.85
N HIS A 13 -4.36 10.79 1.52
CA HIS A 13 -5.39 9.77 1.40
C HIS A 13 -6.49 10.22 0.44
N ASP A 14 -6.66 9.50 -0.68
CA ASP A 14 -7.78 9.67 -1.59
C ASP A 14 -8.86 8.61 -1.26
N PRO A 15 -9.98 9.00 -0.64
CA PRO A 15 -11.04 8.07 -0.26
C PRO A 15 -11.82 7.52 -1.46
N THR A 16 -11.80 8.19 -2.62
CA THR A 16 -12.52 7.76 -3.82
C THR A 16 -11.81 6.62 -4.51
N HIS A 17 -10.48 6.72 -4.61
CA HIS A 17 -9.65 5.69 -5.23
C HIS A 17 -9.10 4.68 -4.23
N HIS A 18 -9.35 4.89 -2.92
CA HIS A 18 -8.78 4.11 -1.83
C HIS A 18 -7.25 3.98 -1.97
N THR A 19 -6.59 5.13 -2.14
CA THR A 19 -5.14 5.22 -2.33
C THR A 19 -4.48 6.09 -1.28
N LEU A 20 -3.23 5.75 -0.95
CA LEU A 20 -2.32 6.54 -0.13
C LEU A 20 -1.10 6.90 -0.97
N THR A 21 -0.85 8.19 -1.17
CA THR A 21 0.28 8.69 -1.96
C THR A 21 1.28 9.41 -1.08
N GLY A 22 2.51 8.90 -1.01
CA GLY A 22 3.61 9.50 -0.26
C GLY A 22 4.21 10.70 -1.02
N GLU A 23 4.37 11.84 -0.37
CA GLU A 23 4.84 13.07 -1.01
C GLU A 23 6.32 12.99 -1.44
N LYS A 24 7.20 12.54 -0.53
CA LYS A 24 8.65 12.53 -0.79
C LYS A 24 9.06 11.32 -1.62
N LYS A 25 8.59 10.13 -1.25
CA LYS A 25 8.99 8.88 -1.91
C LYS A 25 8.11 8.57 -3.13
N ARG A 26 6.98 9.28 -3.31
CA ARG A 26 5.99 9.01 -4.38
C ARG A 26 5.64 7.53 -4.44
N LEU A 27 5.48 6.95 -3.25
CA LEU A 27 4.97 5.61 -3.06
C LEU A 27 3.46 5.67 -3.11
N GLU A 28 2.83 4.73 -3.80
CA GLU A 28 1.39 4.67 -3.92
C GLU A 28 0.92 3.32 -3.41
N PHE A 29 0.11 3.33 -2.37
CA PHE A 29 -0.52 2.14 -1.81
C PHE A 29 -2.00 2.16 -2.20
N ARG A 30 -2.48 1.10 -2.85
CA ARG A 30 -3.88 0.97 -3.27
C ARG A 30 -4.50 -0.25 -2.63
N LEU A 31 -5.82 -0.22 -2.41
CA LEU A 31 -6.58 -1.35 -1.88
C LEU A 31 -6.53 -2.63 -2.77
N SER A 32 -6.12 -2.51 -4.03
CA SER A 32 -6.10 -3.61 -5.01
C SER A 32 -4.70 -4.18 -5.30
N ASP A 33 -3.65 -3.62 -4.72
CA ASP A 33 -2.29 -4.01 -5.05
C ASP A 33 -1.79 -5.10 -4.07
N PRO A 34 -1.17 -6.18 -4.58
CA PRO A 34 -0.59 -7.20 -3.72
C PRO A 34 0.61 -6.63 -2.98
N LEU A 35 0.67 -6.88 -1.66
CA LEU A 35 1.68 -6.37 -0.76
C LEU A 35 2.24 -7.51 0.09
N GLN A 36 3.56 -7.55 0.24
CA GLN A 36 4.18 -8.43 1.22
C GLN A 36 4.06 -7.80 2.60
N VAL A 37 3.50 -8.55 3.55
CA VAL A 37 3.27 -8.10 4.92
C VAL A 37 3.77 -9.15 5.91
N ARG A 38 4.14 -8.69 7.10
CA ARG A 38 4.44 -9.54 8.25
C ARG A 38 3.33 -9.38 9.28
N VAL A 39 2.98 -10.47 9.93
CA VAL A 39 2.04 -10.46 11.06
C VAL A 39 2.80 -10.02 12.29
N SER A 40 2.43 -8.87 12.88
CA SER A 40 3.09 -8.35 14.07
C SER A 40 2.33 -8.72 15.35
N HIS A 41 0.99 -8.73 15.30
CA HIS A 41 0.17 -9.09 16.44
C HIS A 41 -1.15 -9.75 16.02
N VAL A 42 -1.63 -10.68 16.84
CA VAL A 42 -2.91 -11.36 16.67
C VAL A 42 -3.70 -11.24 17.96
N ASP A 43 -4.78 -10.48 17.93
CA ASP A 43 -5.74 -10.34 19.02
C ASP A 43 -6.96 -11.24 18.72
N MET A 44 -7.00 -12.40 19.37
CA MET A 44 -8.05 -13.40 19.19
C MET A 44 -9.41 -12.92 19.75
N ASP A 45 -9.39 -12.12 20.81
CA ASP A 45 -10.60 -11.66 21.49
C ASP A 45 -11.33 -10.62 20.64
N LYS A 46 -10.59 -9.68 20.05
CA LYS A 46 -11.13 -8.68 19.11
C LYS A 46 -11.23 -9.20 17.68
N ARG A 47 -10.74 -10.41 17.39
CA ARG A 47 -10.60 -10.97 16.04
C ARG A 47 -9.87 -10.02 15.09
N LYS A 48 -8.83 -9.36 15.60
CA LYS A 48 -8.01 -8.39 14.86
C LYS A 48 -6.62 -8.94 14.62
N ILE A 49 -6.09 -8.67 13.44
CA ILE A 49 -4.72 -9.00 13.06
C ILE A 49 -4.04 -7.71 12.64
N ASP A 50 -2.94 -7.39 13.31
CA ASP A 50 -2.09 -6.28 12.95
C ASP A 50 -0.99 -6.76 12.00
N PHE A 51 -0.80 -5.98 10.94
CA PHE A 51 0.13 -6.27 9.86
C PHE A 51 1.09 -5.11 9.71
N GLU A 52 2.36 -5.44 9.49
CA GLU A 52 3.44 -4.51 9.18
C GLU A 52 3.93 -4.74 7.75
N LEU A 53 4.44 -3.68 7.11
CA LEU A 53 5.00 -3.76 5.77
C LEU A 53 6.24 -4.65 5.79
N ALA A 54 6.28 -5.68 4.96
CA ALA A 54 7.43 -6.56 4.84
C ALA A 54 8.17 -6.32 3.52
N GLY A 55 9.44 -5.90 3.63
CA GLY A 55 10.30 -5.68 2.47
C GLY A 55 10.22 -4.27 1.90
N ASP A 56 10.71 -4.13 0.67
CA ASP A 56 10.75 -2.85 -0.03
C ASP A 56 9.34 -2.39 -0.44
N PRO A 57 9.08 -1.07 -0.41
CA PRO A 57 7.80 -0.52 -0.80
C PRO A 57 7.48 -0.89 -2.25
N PRO A 58 6.17 -1.04 -2.59
CA PRO A 58 5.76 -1.55 -3.89
C PRO A 58 6.42 -0.74 -5.01
N PRO A 59 7.02 -1.40 -6.02
CA PRO A 59 7.62 -0.69 -7.13
C PRO A 59 6.53 0.14 -7.79
N ARG A 60 6.85 1.39 -8.15
CA ARG A 60 5.94 2.26 -8.88
C ARG A 60 5.35 1.47 -10.03
N LYS A 61 4.05 1.16 -9.96
CA LYS A 61 3.32 0.66 -11.12
C LYS A 61 3.27 1.80 -12.11
N SER A 62 4.31 1.92 -12.94
CA SER A 62 4.27 2.78 -14.11
C SER A 62 3.00 2.37 -14.84
N ARG A 63 2.16 3.35 -15.16
CA ARG A 63 0.88 3.17 -15.83
C ARG A 63 1.06 2.72 -17.30
N MET A 64 2.12 1.97 -17.57
CA MET A 64 2.62 1.56 -18.87
C MET A 64 2.37 0.08 -19.07
N GLN A 65 1.11 -0.31 -19.27
CA GLN A 65 0.70 -1.51 -20.04
C GLN A 65 -0.77 -1.42 -20.51
N LYS A 66 -1.23 -0.26 -21.02
CA LYS A 66 -2.45 -0.20 -21.86
C LYS A 66 -2.34 0.74 -23.07
N ARG A 67 -1.12 1.04 -23.51
CA ARG A 67 -0.86 1.62 -24.84
C ARG A 67 -0.20 0.57 -25.71
N GLY A 68 -0.97 -0.38 -26.22
CA GLY A 68 -0.39 -1.43 -27.06
C GLY A 68 -1.26 -2.65 -27.31
N ARG A 69 -2.51 -2.45 -27.75
CA ARG A 69 -3.17 -3.47 -28.56
C ARG A 69 -4.14 -2.81 -29.52
N LYS A 70 -3.58 -2.05 -30.46
CA LYS A 70 -4.23 -1.73 -31.73
C LYS A 70 -3.80 -2.85 -32.70
N ARG A 71 -4.70 -3.78 -32.97
CA ARG A 71 -4.68 -4.66 -34.14
C ARG A 71 -6.09 -4.65 -34.69
#